data_AF-A0A349SVE8-F1
#
_entry.id   AF-A0A349SVE8-F1
#
_cell.length_a   1.000
_cell.length_b   1.000
_cell.length_c   1.000
_cell.angle_alpha   90.00
_cell.angle_beta   90.00
_cell.angle_gamma   90.00
#
_symmetry.space_group_name_H-M   'P 1'
#
loop_
_entity.id
_entity.type
_entity.pdbx_description
1 polymer ?
#
loop_
_entity_poly.entity_id
_entity_poly.type
_entity_poly.pdbx_seq_one_letter_code
_entity_poly.pdbx_strand_id
1 'polypeptide(L)'
;MLEFFSEFVNHPEFWKYISIPFVAAVVGWSTNWLAIQLTFYPVNFFGIPPWLGWQGIIPKRGKKMAGIVVENTLDKISTMQE
;
A
#
# COMPACT_ATOMS: atom_id res chain seq x y z
N MET A 1 41.41 3.51 6.75
CA MET A 1 40.12 3.40 6.02
C MET A 1 39.84 1.96 5.62
N LEU A 2 40.72 1.29 4.87
CA LEU A 2 40.52 -0.13 4.49
C LEU A 2 40.55 -1.10 5.68
N GLU A 3 41.36 -0.82 6.71
CA GLU A 3 41.42 -1.63 7.93
C GLU A 3 40.09 -1.61 8.72
N PHE A 4 39.42 -0.46 8.79
CA PHE A 4 38.10 -0.32 9.42
C PHE A 4 37.03 -1.19 8.75
N PHE A 5 37.04 -1.29 7.41
CA PHE A 5 36.11 -2.18 6.69
C PHE A 5 36.40 -3.66 6.96
N SER A 6 37.68 -4.03 7.09
CA SER A 6 38.06 -5.40 7.41
C SER A 6 37.66 -5.82 8.83
N GLU A 7 37.75 -4.92 9.80
CA GLU A 7 37.24 -5.14 11.17
C GLU A 7 35.70 -5.29 11.17
N PHE A 8 35.00 -4.41 10.45
CA PHE A 8 33.55 -4.43 10.38
C PHE A 8 32.97 -5.71 9.76
N VAL A 9 33.61 -6.24 8.72
CA VAL A 9 33.20 -7.49 8.04
C VAL A 9 33.57 -8.74 8.85
N ASN A 10 34.67 -8.70 9.59
CA ASN A 10 35.12 -9.84 10.41
C ASN A 10 34.40 -9.95 11.75
N HIS A 11 33.58 -8.96 12.14
CA HIS A 11 32.71 -9.11 13.30
C HIS A 11 31.67 -10.22 13.05
N PRO A 12 31.52 -11.19 13.96
CA PRO A 12 30.61 -12.34 13.79
C PRO A 12 29.14 -11.92 13.63
N GLU A 13 28.81 -10.69 14.00
CA GLU A 13 27.46 -10.09 13.97
C GLU A 13 27.17 -9.31 12.67
N PHE A 14 28.14 -9.16 11.76
CA PHE A 14 27.97 -8.43 10.48
C PHE A 14 26.79 -8.96 9.65
N TRP A 15 26.62 -10.29 9.62
CA TRP A 15 25.50 -10.95 8.95
C TRP A 15 24.14 -10.64 9.59
N LYS A 16 24.09 -10.24 10.86
CA LYS A 16 22.84 -9.79 11.50
C LYS A 16 22.51 -8.36 11.10
N TYR A 17 23.51 -7.48 10.97
CA TYR A 17 23.24 -6.10 10.54
C TYR A 17 22.76 -6.00 9.10
N ILE A 18 23.23 -6.86 8.20
CA ILE A 18 22.78 -6.87 6.80
C ILE A 18 21.37 -7.48 6.63
N SER A 19 20.96 -8.38 7.53
CA SER A 19 19.64 -9.01 7.46
C SER A 19 18.52 -8.07 7.91
N ILE A 20 18.80 -7.11 8.79
CA ILE A 20 17.82 -6.11 9.27
C ILE A 20 17.17 -5.33 8.12
N PRO A 21 17.90 -4.60 7.25
CA PRO A 21 17.28 -3.84 6.16
C PRO A 21 16.63 -4.76 5.12
N PHE A 22 17.15 -5.98 4.92
CA PHE A 22 16.57 -6.93 3.98
C PHE A 22 15.20 -7.43 4.44
N VAL A 23 15.09 -7.87 5.69
CA VAL A 23 13.82 -8.31 6.28
C VAL A 23 12.85 -7.13 6.37
N ALA A 24 13.33 -5.95 6.78
CA ALA A 24 12.51 -4.74 6.82
C ALA A 24 11.96 -4.35 5.44
N ALA A 25 12.77 -4.47 4.38
CA ALA A 25 12.34 -4.20 3.02
C ALA A 25 11.27 -5.19 2.55
N VAL A 26 11.47 -6.49 2.79
CA VAL A 26 10.51 -7.53 2.42
C VAL A 26 9.18 -7.35 3.16
N VAL A 27 9.23 -7.15 4.48
CA VAL A 27 8.03 -7.00 5.32
C VAL A 27 7.31 -5.68 5.01
N GLY A 28 8.06 -4.58 4.88
CA GLY A 28 7.51 -3.27 4.55
C GLY A 28 6.82 -3.27 3.19
N TRP A 29 7.47 -3.84 2.17
CA TRP A 29 6.89 -3.96 0.83
C TRP A 29 5.64 -4.86 0.83
N SER A 30 5.73 -6.04 1.46
CA SER A 30 4.62 -7.00 1.51
C SER A 30 3.40 -6.42 2.23
N THR A 31 3.63 -5.73 3.36
CA THR A 31 2.55 -5.14 4.15
C THR A 31 1.88 -3.99 3.39
N ASN A 32 2.66 -3.14 2.72
CA ASN A 32 2.10 -2.05 1.92
C ASN A 32 1.27 -2.58 0.74
N TRP A 33 1.76 -3.61 0.07
CA TRP A 33 1.03 -4.27 -1.01
C TRP A 33 -0.29 -4.88 -0.54
N LEU A 34 -0.26 -5.61 0.58
CA LEU A 34 -1.44 -6.21 1.18
C LEU A 34 -2.44 -5.15 1.65
N ALA A 35 -1.96 -4.05 2.22
CA ALA A 35 -2.81 -2.94 2.65
C ALA A 35 -3.63 -2.38 1.48
N ILE A 36 -2.99 -2.13 0.33
CA ILE A 36 -3.68 -1.68 -0.88
C ILE A 36 -4.71 -2.72 -1.30
N GLN A 37 -4.35 -4.01 -1.33
CA GLN A 37 -5.27 -5.07 -1.72
C GLN A 37 -6.52 -5.12 -0.82
N LEU A 38 -6.37 -4.93 0.49
CA LEU A 38 -7.48 -4.88 1.46
C LEU A 38 -8.37 -3.63 1.32
N THR A 39 -7.89 -2.55 0.67
CA THR A 39 -8.75 -1.40 0.37
C THR A 39 -9.74 -1.69 -0.75
N PHE A 40 -9.35 -2.52 -1.72
CA PHE A 40 -10.15 -2.89 -2.89
C PHE A 40 -10.97 -4.18 -2.66
N TYR A 41 -10.48 -5.10 -1.82
CA TYR A 41 -11.12 -6.38 -1.53
C TYR A 41 -11.70 -6.42 -0.09
N PRO A 42 -12.86 -7.06 0.16
CA PRO A 42 -13.71 -7.81 -0.76
C PRO A 42 -14.65 -6.92 -1.56
N VAL A 43 -14.80 -7.25 -2.85
CA VAL A 43 -15.62 -6.53 -3.83
C VAL A 43 -17.11 -6.65 -3.48
N ASN A 44 -17.53 -7.84 -3.04
CA ASN A 44 -18.88 -8.11 -2.56
C ASN A 44 -18.89 -8.10 -1.02
N PHE A 45 -19.96 -7.57 -0.43
CA PHE A 45 -20.17 -7.62 1.02
C PHE A 45 -20.25 -9.07 1.48
N PHE A 46 -19.28 -9.52 2.27
CA PHE A 46 -19.28 -10.86 2.86
C PHE A 46 -19.64 -10.74 4.34
N GLY A 47 -20.81 -11.26 4.74
CA GLY A 47 -21.32 -11.12 6.10
C GLY A 47 -22.82 -11.32 6.26
N ILE A 48 -23.29 -11.29 7.51
CA ILE A 48 -24.71 -11.34 7.90
C ILE A 48 -25.15 -9.89 8.19
N PRO A 49 -26.04 -9.30 7.36
CA PRO A 49 -26.64 -8.01 7.70
C PRO A 49 -27.44 -8.14 9.01
N PRO A 50 -27.32 -7.22 10.00
CA PRO A 50 -26.90 -5.82 9.87
C PRO A 50 -25.55 -5.44 10.52
N TRP A 51 -24.91 -6.32 11.29
CA TRP A 51 -23.78 -5.95 12.16
C TRP A 51 -22.43 -6.54 11.76
N LEU A 52 -22.43 -7.68 11.07
CA LEU A 52 -21.20 -8.45 10.84
C LEU A 52 -20.95 -8.61 9.35
N GLY A 53 -20.17 -7.68 8.78
CA GLY A 53 -19.65 -7.86 7.43
C GLY A 53 -18.42 -7.01 7.17
N TRP A 54 -17.52 -7.56 6.36
CA TRP A 54 -16.35 -6.86 5.86
C TRP A 54 -16.60 -6.52 4.40
N GLN A 55 -16.46 -5.24 4.05
CA GLN A 55 -16.38 -4.79 2.66
C GLN A 55 -15.19 -3.84 2.52
N GLY A 56 -14.48 -3.91 1.39
CA GLY A 56 -13.39 -2.98 1.09
C GLY A 56 -13.88 -1.51 1.16
N ILE A 57 -13.00 -0.60 1.60
CA ILE A 57 -13.35 0.82 1.79
C ILE A 57 -13.77 1.46 0.46
N ILE A 58 -13.09 1.10 -0.64
CA ILE A 58 -13.34 1.63 -1.98
C ILE A 58 -14.67 1.10 -2.56
N PRO A 59 -14.93 -0.23 -2.63
CA PRO A 59 -16.20 -0.73 -3.15
C PRO A 59 -17.41 -0.22 -2.37
N LYS A 60 -17.29 -0.02 -1.03
CA LYS A 60 -18.36 0.56 -0.21
C LYS A 60 -18.75 1.99 -0.63
N ARG A 61 -17.83 2.76 -1.23
CA ARG A 61 -18.04 4.16 -1.65
C ARG A 61 -17.89 4.39 -3.15
N GLY A 62 -17.88 3.33 -3.95
CA GLY A 62 -17.57 3.38 -5.39
C GLY A 62 -18.45 4.35 -6.19
N LYS A 63 -19.76 4.41 -5.91
CA LYS A 63 -20.69 5.34 -6.59
C LYS A 63 -20.31 6.81 -6.40
N LYS A 64 -19.95 7.21 -5.17
CA LYS A 64 -19.55 8.59 -4.86
C LYS A 64 -18.20 8.93 -5.52
N MET A 65 -17.26 7.99 -5.51
CA MET A 65 -15.97 8.16 -6.18
C MET A 65 -16.12 8.33 -7.70
N ALA A 66 -16.97 7.52 -8.35
CA ALA A 66 -17.21 7.64 -9.78
C ALA A 66 -17.78 9.01 -10.17
N GLY A 67 -18.73 9.54 -9.39
CA GLY A 67 -19.27 10.89 -9.61
C GLY A 67 -18.19 11.98 -9.57
N ILE A 68 -17.35 11.96 -8.53
CA ILE A 68 -16.25 12.93 -8.37
C ILE A 68 -15.26 12.85 -9.54
N VAL A 69 -14.94 11.65 -10.03
CA VAL A 69 -14.02 11.49 -11.17
C VAL A 69 -14.61 12.04 -12.47
N VAL A 70 -15.91 11.81 -12.70
CA VAL A 70 -16.61 12.35 -13.88
C VAL A 70 -16.67 13.87 -13.83
N GLU A 71 -17.06 14.45 -12.68
CA GLU A 71 -17.08 15.90 -12.46
C GLU A 71 -15.70 16.53 -12.73
N ASN A 72 -14.63 16.01 -12.10
CA ASN A 72 -13.27 16.51 -12.32
C ASN A 72 -12.80 16.39 -13.79
N THR A 73 -13.30 15.39 -14.52
CA THR A 73 -12.97 15.20 -15.93
C THR A 73 -13.71 16.20 -16.81
N LEU A 74 -15.00 16.44 -16.53
CA LEU A 74 -15.81 17.45 -17.22
C LEU A 74 -15.26 18.86 -16.98
N ASP A 75 -14.86 19.17 -15.75
CA ASP A 75 -14.24 20.46 -15.40
C ASP A 75 -12.97 20.70 -16.21
N LYS A 76 -12.08 19.69 -16.27
CA LYS A 76 -10.86 19.78 -17.07
C LYS A 76 -11.15 19.98 -18.55
N ILE A 77 -12.12 19.27 -19.12
CA ILE A 77 -12.50 19.42 -20.53
C ILE A 77 -13.05 20.83 -20.79
N SER A 78 -13.91 21.33 -19.90
CA SER A 78 -14.50 22.67 -20.01
C SER A 78 -13.44 23.76 -19.94
N THR A 79 -12.42 23.62 -19.09
CA THR A 79 -11.32 24.60 -18.98
C THR A 79 -10.37 24.58 -20.17
N MET A 80 -10.22 23.45 -20.88
CA MET A 80 -9.32 23.36 -22.05
C MET A 80 -9.93 23.91 -23.35
N GLN A 81 -11.23 24.21 -23.36
CA GLN A 81 -11.91 24.81 -24.52
C GLN A 81 -11.85 26.34 -24.52
N GLU A 82 -11.32 26.97 -23.46
CA GLU A 82 -10.88 28.38 -23.44
C GLU A 82 -9.38 28.49 -23.76
#